data_AF-A0A4Y2IMX7-F1
#
_entry.id   AF-A0A4Y2IMX7-F1
#
_cell.length_a   1.000
_cell.length_b   1.000
_cell.length_c   1.000
_cell.angle_alpha   90.00
_cell.angle_beta   90.00
_cell.angle_gamma   90.00
#
_symmetry.space_group_name_H-M   'P 1'
#
loop_
_entity.id
_entity.type
_entity.pdbx_description
1 polymer ?
#
loop_
_entity_poly.entity_id
_entity_poly.type
_entity_poly.pdbx_seq_one_letter_code
_entity_poly.pdbx_strand_id
1 'polypeptide(L)'
;MISQISVLVVFCSVVMVTRFGSVHLQNFQVLTPPVVELPRPYNFGYEFGDGLGMSQYRHETSDGTGPVKGSYGYTDPLGQYRKVEYLAGVDGFKVFISSNEAGLSNHAVGDAFYVVQPPPPAAVAQGLRKASPLK
;
A
#
# COMPACT_ATOMS: atom_id res chain seq x y z
N MET A 1 -49.91 5.08 81.78
CA MET A 1 -48.81 4.29 81.18
C MET A 1 -49.26 3.81 79.81
N ILE A 2 -48.36 3.75 78.82
CA ILE A 2 -48.57 3.54 77.37
C ILE A 2 -48.72 4.86 76.58
N SER A 3 -47.62 5.62 76.49
CA SER A 3 -47.40 6.75 75.58
C SER A 3 -45.93 6.79 75.15
N GLN A 4 -45.41 5.68 74.63
CA GLN A 4 -43.99 5.58 74.21
C GLN A 4 -43.75 4.67 72.99
N ILE A 5 -44.78 4.14 72.32
CA ILE A 5 -44.59 3.16 71.23
C ILE A 5 -44.77 3.77 69.82
N SER A 6 -45.38 4.96 69.69
CA SER A 6 -45.67 5.55 68.37
C SER A 6 -44.51 6.30 67.72
N VAL A 7 -43.35 6.48 68.37
CA VAL A 7 -42.25 7.31 67.84
C VAL A 7 -41.19 6.48 67.09
N LEU A 8 -41.11 5.17 67.30
CA LEU A 8 -40.06 4.33 66.70
C LEU A 8 -40.38 3.83 65.27
N VAL A 9 -41.63 3.93 64.80
CA VAL A 9 -42.00 3.43 63.45
C VAL A 9 -41.82 4.50 62.36
N VAL A 10 -41.71 5.78 62.73
CA VAL A 10 -41.61 6.88 61.75
C VAL A 10 -40.15 7.21 61.36
N PHE A 11 -39.16 6.73 62.11
CA PHE A 11 -37.74 7.03 61.83
C PHE A 11 -37.02 6.02 60.92
N CYS A 12 -37.66 4.90 60.56
CA CYS A 12 -37.07 3.89 59.67
C CYS A 12 -37.49 4.03 58.20
N SER A 13 -38.18 5.10 57.81
CA SER A 13 -38.61 5.33 56.42
C SER A 13 -37.93 6.51 55.72
N VAL A 14 -36.98 7.20 56.36
CA VAL A 14 -36.34 8.41 55.79
C VAL A 14 -34.92 8.18 55.23
N VAL A 15 -34.32 6.99 55.35
CA VAL A 15 -32.94 6.73 54.88
C VAL A 15 -32.87 5.74 53.71
N MET A 16 -33.82 5.79 52.78
CA MET A 16 -33.67 5.12 51.49
C MET A 16 -34.08 6.01 50.32
N VAL A 17 -33.65 7.28 50.34
CA VAL A 17 -33.57 8.11 49.14
C VAL A 17 -32.10 8.33 48.83
N THR A 18 -31.42 7.29 48.36
CA THR A 18 -30.09 7.45 47.78
C THR A 18 -30.00 6.69 46.46
N ARG A 19 -29.81 7.50 45.41
CA ARG A 19 -29.28 7.13 44.10
C ARG A 19 -30.27 6.45 43.15
N PHE A 20 -31.22 7.23 42.64
CA PHE A 20 -31.53 7.10 41.21
C PHE A 20 -30.26 7.52 40.46
N GLY A 21 -29.38 6.56 40.20
CA GLY A 21 -28.28 6.76 39.28
C GLY A 21 -28.87 7.14 37.93
N SER A 22 -28.33 8.19 37.31
CA SER A 22 -28.62 8.52 35.92
C SER A 22 -28.58 7.24 35.11
N VAL A 23 -29.69 6.88 34.48
CA VAL A 23 -29.65 5.91 33.38
C VAL A 23 -28.83 6.60 32.30
N HIS A 24 -27.54 6.28 32.24
CA HIS A 24 -26.73 6.69 31.12
C HIS A 24 -27.33 5.98 29.92
N LEU A 25 -28.09 6.71 29.11
CA LEU A 25 -28.45 6.28 27.77
C LEU A 25 -27.13 5.88 27.12
N GLN A 26 -26.91 4.57 26.95
CA GLN A 26 -25.76 4.09 26.21
C GLN A 26 -25.89 4.70 24.83
N ASN A 27 -24.84 5.40 24.39
CA ASN A 27 -24.74 5.90 23.03
C ASN A 27 -25.16 4.78 22.09
N PHE A 28 -26.30 4.94 21.41
CA PHE A 28 -26.70 4.05 20.34
C PHE A 28 -25.72 4.31 19.19
N GLN A 29 -24.61 3.58 19.18
CA GLN A 29 -23.69 3.61 18.06
C GLN A 29 -24.45 2.96 16.91
N VAL A 30 -24.98 3.80 16.01
CA VAL A 30 -25.50 3.34 14.73
C VAL A 30 -24.34 2.60 14.06
N LEU A 31 -24.40 1.28 14.04
CA LEU A 31 -23.45 0.44 13.34
C LEU A 31 -23.69 0.61 11.85
N THR A 32 -23.23 1.73 11.27
CA THR A 32 -23.12 1.82 9.83
C THR A 32 -22.07 0.80 9.39
N PRO A 33 -22.38 -0.09 8.43
CA PRO A 33 -21.36 -0.98 7.87
C PRO A 33 -20.18 -0.13 7.40
N PRO A 34 -18.94 -0.65 7.51
CA PRO A 34 -17.79 0.06 6.98
C PRO A 34 -18.04 0.34 5.50
N VAL A 35 -17.97 1.62 5.12
CA VAL A 35 -18.04 2.01 3.71
C VAL A 35 -16.81 1.41 3.05
N VAL A 36 -17.00 0.37 2.24
CA VAL A 36 -15.94 -0.18 1.39
C VAL A 36 -15.77 0.81 0.23
N GLU A 37 -14.80 1.72 0.34
CA GLU A 37 -14.43 2.59 -0.79
C GLU A 37 -13.69 1.74 -1.83
N LEU A 38 -14.33 1.54 -2.98
CA LEU A 38 -13.68 0.90 -4.12
C LEU A 38 -12.65 1.86 -4.73
N PRO A 39 -11.51 1.36 -5.23
CA PRO A 39 -10.56 2.17 -5.96
C PRO A 39 -11.25 2.93 -7.09
N ARG A 40 -10.99 4.23 -7.23
CA ARG A 40 -11.49 4.99 -8.37
C ARG A 40 -10.60 4.73 -9.59
N PRO A 41 -11.17 4.64 -10.80
CA PRO A 41 -10.38 4.55 -12.01
C PRO A 41 -9.44 5.75 -12.14
N TYR A 42 -8.23 5.52 -12.60
CA TYR A 42 -7.27 6.59 -12.87
C TYR A 42 -6.31 6.21 -13.99
N ASN A 43 -5.72 7.24 -14.57
CA ASN A 43 -4.58 7.14 -15.45
C ASN A 43 -3.54 8.15 -14.98
N PHE A 44 -2.34 7.67 -14.74
CA PHE A 44 -1.21 8.48 -14.33
C PHE A 44 -0.05 8.24 -15.30
N GLY A 45 0.68 9.30 -15.63
CA GLY A 45 1.94 9.12 -16.31
C GLY A 45 2.72 10.41 -16.54
N TYR A 46 4.00 10.21 -16.83
CA TYR A 46 4.91 11.25 -17.28
C TYR A 46 5.95 10.64 -18.21
N GLU A 47 6.54 11.51 -19.02
CA GLU A 47 7.71 11.20 -19.83
C GLU A 47 8.64 12.40 -19.81
N PHE A 48 9.93 12.16 -19.71
CA PHE A 48 10.96 13.19 -19.68
C PHE A 48 12.18 12.71 -20.47
N GLY A 49 12.78 13.63 -21.21
CA GLY A 49 14.08 13.43 -21.83
C GLY A 49 14.81 14.76 -21.94
N ASP A 50 16.14 14.72 -21.81
CA ASP A 50 16.99 15.92 -21.87
C ASP A 50 17.49 16.25 -23.28
N GLY A 51 17.18 15.39 -24.26
CA GLY A 51 17.67 15.51 -25.64
C GLY A 51 19.14 15.12 -25.84
N LEU A 52 19.84 14.73 -24.78
CA LEU A 52 21.24 14.30 -24.77
C LEU A 52 21.38 12.78 -24.59
N GLY A 53 20.28 12.04 -24.71
CA GLY A 53 20.23 10.59 -24.59
C GLY A 53 19.68 10.08 -23.26
N MET A 54 19.50 10.94 -22.26
CA MET A 54 18.75 10.60 -21.06
C MET A 54 17.25 10.63 -21.35
N SER A 55 16.55 9.58 -20.97
CA SER A 55 15.08 9.52 -20.98
C SER A 55 14.56 8.72 -19.79
N GLN A 56 13.38 9.07 -19.30
CA GLN A 56 12.65 8.33 -18.28
C GLN A 56 11.14 8.47 -18.49
N TYR A 57 10.38 7.45 -18.11
CA TYR A 57 8.93 7.46 -18.20
C TYR A 57 8.29 6.63 -17.10
N ARG A 58 7.02 6.92 -16.82
CA ARG A 58 6.12 6.07 -16.06
C ARG A 58 4.71 6.20 -16.61
N HIS A 59 4.03 5.07 -16.76
CA HIS A 59 2.60 5.03 -17.02
C HIS A 59 1.95 4.01 -16.09
N GLU A 60 0.78 4.36 -15.56
CA GLU A 60 0.03 3.52 -14.64
C GLU A 60 -1.47 3.74 -14.85
N THR A 61 -2.23 2.66 -14.85
CA THR A 61 -3.69 2.68 -15.04
C THR A 61 -4.36 1.69 -14.10
N SER A 62 -5.53 2.09 -13.61
CA SER A 62 -6.48 1.19 -12.95
C SER A 62 -7.88 1.56 -13.42
N ASP A 63 -8.70 0.54 -13.67
CA ASP A 63 -10.11 0.67 -14.03
C ASP A 63 -11.04 0.72 -12.81
N GLY A 64 -10.47 0.81 -11.60
CA GLY A 64 -11.22 0.81 -10.34
C GLY A 64 -11.67 -0.57 -9.86
N THR A 65 -11.31 -1.65 -10.57
CA THR A 65 -11.64 -3.02 -10.13
C THR A 65 -10.67 -3.59 -9.09
N GLY A 66 -9.59 -2.84 -8.76
CA GLY A 66 -8.55 -3.25 -7.81
C GLY A 66 -7.17 -3.37 -8.44
N PRO A 67 -6.99 -4.11 -9.55
CA PRO A 67 -5.70 -4.24 -10.20
C PRO A 67 -5.15 -2.91 -10.76
N VAL A 68 -3.83 -2.78 -10.68
CA VAL A 68 -3.06 -1.68 -11.26
C VAL A 68 -2.09 -2.26 -12.27
N LYS A 69 -2.12 -1.75 -13.50
CA LYS A 69 -1.16 -2.08 -14.56
C LYS A 69 -0.27 -0.88 -14.79
N GLY A 70 1.01 -1.11 -14.98
CA GLY A 70 1.88 -0.01 -15.35
C GLY A 70 3.22 -0.43 -15.90
N SER A 71 3.97 0.58 -16.31
CA SER A 71 5.35 0.43 -16.72
C SER A 71 6.15 1.66 -16.31
N TYR A 72 7.45 1.47 -16.11
CA TYR A 72 8.39 2.56 -15.98
C TYR A 72 9.72 2.15 -16.60
N GLY A 73 10.52 3.14 -16.95
CA GLY A 73 11.86 2.86 -17.44
C GLY A 73 12.69 4.12 -17.58
N TYR A 74 13.97 3.88 -17.84
CA TYR A 74 14.92 4.92 -18.20
C TYR A 74 15.92 4.39 -19.21
N THR A 75 16.55 5.31 -19.95
CA THR A 75 17.75 5.08 -20.75
C THR A 75 18.72 6.22 -20.47
N ASP A 76 20.00 5.91 -20.26
CA ASP A 76 21.06 6.90 -20.07
C ASP A 76 21.76 7.24 -21.41
N PRO A 77 22.63 8.27 -21.45
CA PRO A 77 23.31 8.70 -22.68
C PRO A 77 24.30 7.67 -23.23
N LEU A 78 24.68 6.69 -22.42
CA LEU A 78 25.58 5.59 -22.79
C LEU A 78 24.80 4.37 -23.30
N GLY A 79 23.47 4.44 -23.36
CA GLY A 79 22.59 3.38 -23.82
C GLY A 79 22.29 2.31 -22.77
N GLN A 80 22.66 2.52 -21.50
CA GLN A 80 22.20 1.68 -20.40
C GLN A 80 20.72 1.97 -20.13
N TYR A 81 19.92 0.92 -19.92
CA TYR A 81 18.49 1.05 -19.72
C TYR A 81 17.95 0.02 -18.72
N ARG A 82 16.79 0.37 -18.16
CA ARG A 82 15.88 -0.56 -17.49
C ARG A 82 14.46 -0.25 -17.94
N LYS A 83 13.72 -1.29 -18.28
CA LYS A 83 12.27 -1.25 -18.58
C LYS A 83 11.57 -2.26 -17.68
N VAL A 84 10.54 -1.80 -16.99
CA VAL A 84 9.76 -2.62 -16.07
C VAL A 84 8.31 -2.54 -16.47
N GLU A 85 7.68 -3.70 -16.61
CA GLU A 85 6.24 -3.86 -16.79
C GLU A 85 5.70 -4.59 -15.56
N TYR A 86 4.60 -4.11 -14.99
CA TYR A 86 4.07 -4.66 -13.75
C TYR A 86 2.55 -4.73 -13.71
N LEU A 87 2.08 -5.72 -12.95
CA LEU A 87 0.70 -5.90 -12.53
C LEU A 87 0.67 -6.04 -11.01
N ALA A 88 -0.01 -5.11 -10.33
CA ALA A 88 -0.33 -5.22 -8.92
C ALA A 88 -1.80 -5.63 -8.80
N GLY A 89 -2.08 -6.78 -8.20
CA GLY A 89 -3.44 -7.29 -8.05
C GLY A 89 -3.60 -8.14 -6.80
N VAL A 90 -4.71 -8.88 -6.75
CA VAL A 90 -5.02 -9.77 -5.63
C VAL A 90 -3.97 -10.86 -5.42
N ASP A 91 -3.32 -11.30 -6.51
CA ASP A 91 -2.24 -12.31 -6.50
C ASP A 91 -0.85 -11.71 -6.22
N GLY A 92 -0.80 -10.47 -5.70
CA GLY A 92 0.44 -9.77 -5.38
C GLY A 92 0.97 -8.89 -6.53
N PHE A 93 2.27 -8.59 -6.46
CA PHE A 93 2.97 -7.72 -7.40
C PHE A 93 3.86 -8.54 -8.32
N LYS A 94 3.52 -8.55 -9.62
CA LYS A 94 4.22 -9.32 -10.66
C LYS A 94 4.93 -8.38 -11.61
N VAL A 95 6.18 -8.68 -11.94
CA VAL A 95 7.01 -7.80 -12.78
C VAL A 95 7.81 -8.54 -13.82
N PHE A 96 7.91 -7.92 -14.99
CA PHE A 96 8.83 -8.29 -16.05
C PHE A 96 9.83 -7.16 -16.26
N ILE A 97 11.12 -7.49 -16.21
CA ILE A 97 12.21 -6.51 -16.20
C ILE A 97 13.15 -6.83 -17.37
N SER A 98 13.23 -5.89 -18.32
CA SER A 98 14.22 -5.90 -19.39
C SER A 98 15.30 -4.87 -19.08
N SER A 99 16.55 -5.30 -19.01
CA SER A 99 17.67 -4.40 -18.66
C SER A 99 18.94 -4.80 -19.41
N ASN A 100 19.87 -3.86 -19.58
CA ASN A 100 21.25 -4.14 -20.00
C ASN A 100 22.26 -3.62 -18.97
N GLU A 101 21.85 -3.40 -17.72
CA GLU A 101 22.74 -2.92 -16.69
C GLU A 101 23.82 -3.95 -16.37
N ALA A 102 25.04 -3.47 -16.19
CA ALA A 102 26.15 -4.33 -15.78
C ALA A 102 25.93 -4.84 -14.35
N GLY A 103 26.38 -6.06 -14.09
CA GLY A 103 26.16 -6.76 -12.82
C GLY A 103 24.83 -7.49 -12.72
N LEU A 104 23.97 -7.44 -13.76
CA LEU A 104 22.75 -8.24 -13.82
C LEU A 104 22.94 -9.51 -14.66
N SER A 105 22.13 -10.52 -14.39
CA SER A 105 22.05 -11.77 -15.16
C SER A 105 20.59 -12.17 -15.34
N ASN A 106 20.29 -13.11 -16.25
CA ASN A 106 18.93 -13.60 -16.38
C ASN A 106 18.61 -14.45 -15.14
N HIS A 107 17.53 -14.12 -14.45
CA HIS A 107 17.07 -14.86 -13.27
C HIS A 107 15.59 -14.53 -12.98
N ALA A 108 15.00 -15.33 -12.10
CA ALA A 108 13.70 -15.05 -11.51
C ALA A 108 13.82 -15.10 -9.99
N VAL A 109 13.21 -14.15 -9.29
CA VAL A 109 13.18 -14.07 -7.82
C VAL A 109 11.77 -13.66 -7.41
N GLY A 110 11.07 -14.54 -6.69
CA GLY A 110 9.65 -14.34 -6.40
C GLY A 110 8.83 -14.20 -7.69
N ASP A 111 7.98 -13.17 -7.74
CA ASP A 111 7.14 -12.81 -8.90
C ASP A 111 7.85 -11.86 -9.90
N ALA A 112 9.18 -11.74 -9.83
CA ALA A 112 9.98 -10.91 -10.72
C ALA A 112 10.80 -11.74 -11.72
N PHE A 113 10.69 -11.39 -13.01
CA PHE A 113 11.43 -12.03 -14.10
C PHE A 113 12.40 -11.03 -14.76
N TYR A 114 13.70 -11.35 -14.77
CA TYR A 114 14.74 -10.54 -15.37
C TYR A 114 15.23 -11.13 -16.70
N VAL A 115 15.13 -10.34 -17.77
CA VAL A 115 15.76 -10.60 -19.07
C VAL A 115 16.85 -9.56 -19.30
N VAL A 116 18.10 -10.01 -19.27
CA VAL A 116 19.27 -9.13 -19.26
C VAL A 116 20.06 -9.24 -20.56
N GLN A 117 20.16 -8.14 -21.28
CA GLN A 117 21.00 -8.00 -22.48
C GLN A 117 22.45 -7.64 -22.09
N PRO A 118 23.43 -7.83 -22.98
CA PRO A 118 24.80 -7.38 -22.74
C PRO A 118 24.87 -5.87 -22.45
N PRO A 119 25.71 -5.42 -21.50
CA PRO A 119 25.89 -4.00 -21.22
C PRO A 119 26.42 -3.21 -22.42
N PRO A 120 26.16 -1.90 -22.48
CA PRO A 120 26.68 -1.06 -23.54
C PRO A 120 28.22 -1.02 -23.50
N PRO A 121 28.90 -0.83 -24.65
CA PRO A 121 30.37 -0.81 -24.72
C PRO A 121 31.01 0.17 -23.74
N ALA A 122 30.37 1.31 -23.48
CA ALA A 122 30.87 2.30 -22.51
C ALA A 122 30.90 1.76 -21.07
N ALA A 123 29.91 0.96 -20.66
CA ALA A 123 29.92 0.29 -19.36
C ALA A 123 31.02 -0.78 -19.31
N VAL A 124 31.23 -1.52 -20.40
CA VAL A 124 32.30 -2.52 -20.51
C VAL A 124 33.69 -1.88 -20.44
N ALA A 125 33.89 -0.72 -21.07
CA ALA A 125 35.14 0.03 -21.01
C ALA A 125 35.48 0.52 -19.59
N GLN A 126 34.47 0.69 -18.74
CA GLN A 126 34.62 1.00 -17.31
C GLN A 126 34.88 -0.25 -16.44
N GLY A 127 35.04 -1.43 -17.06
CA GLY A 127 35.24 -2.70 -16.37
C GLY A 127 33.95 -3.35 -15.85
N LEU A 128 32.78 -2.80 -16.19
CA LEU A 128 31.49 -3.35 -15.76
C LEU A 128 31.00 -4.41 -16.75
N ARG A 129 30.57 -5.58 -16.27
CA ARG A 129 30.16 -6.72 -17.11
C ARG A 129 28.85 -7.35 -16.66
N LYS A 130 28.18 -8.10 -17.55
CA LYS A 130 27.03 -8.93 -17.20
C LYS A 130 27.41 -9.90 -16.07
N ALA A 131 26.55 -10.06 -15.07
CA ALA A 131 26.79 -11.05 -14.01
C ALA A 131 26.61 -12.48 -14.53
N SER A 132 27.22 -13.42 -13.80
CA SER A 132 26.94 -14.84 -14.01
C SER A 132 25.51 -15.18 -13.55
N PRO A 133 24.85 -16.18 -14.17
CA PRO A 133 23.55 -16.66 -13.68
C PRO A 133 23.66 -17.09 -12.20
N LEU A 134 22.62 -16.78 -11.41
CA LEU A 134 22.48 -17.33 -10.07
C LEU A 134 22.27 -18.85 -10.19
N LYS A 135 22.97 -19.63 -9.35
CA LYS A 135 22.84 -21.09 -9.29
C LYS A 135 21.63 -21.49 -8.45
#